data_AF-A0ABC8AK83-F1
#
_entry.id   AF-A0ABC8AK83-F1
#
_cell.length_a   1.000
_cell.length_b   1.000
_cell.length_c   1.000
_cell.angle_alpha   90.00
_cell.angle_beta   90.00
_cell.angle_gamma   90.00
#
_symmetry.space_group_name_H-M   'P 1'
#
loop_
_entity.id
_entity.type
_entity.pdbx_description
1 polymer ?
#
loop_
_entity_poly.entity_id
_entity_poly.type
_entity_poly.pdbx_seq_one_letter_code
_entity_poly.pdbx_strand_id
1 'polypeptide(L)'
;MEAHEQYLRAFRHPAVSRDQLRDLLDAVNAFLDTITPKDGEFVLRGGWAPESTAMAFQIGRAVEQVLSEREDADRELVRRRDIRDRLVAALDAVLDCLRTLPELAEAEVKLGTTCVNEGFQVFDDGSVRTTPAQEAAADPGLLERRRAELDEQMTAAVAIRAGLVDDTTDLIRERLGVADVGIPWVILAATRGGLDVSEPFEFAAEHLPDSELRDLMVQLVTDIELTRTLEESAE
;
A
#
# COMPACT_ATOMS: atom_id res chain seq x y z
N MET A 1 -32.82 25.54 -13.74
CA MET A 1 -31.57 24.75 -13.93
C MET A 1 -30.42 25.64 -14.35
N GLU A 2 -30.57 26.51 -15.35
CA GLU A 2 -29.49 27.39 -15.85
C GLU A 2 -28.82 28.29 -14.79
N ALA A 3 -29.58 28.88 -13.86
CA ALA A 3 -29.01 29.77 -12.83
C ALA A 3 -28.11 29.03 -11.81
N HIS A 4 -28.50 27.82 -11.40
CA HIS A 4 -27.69 27.00 -10.48
C HIS A 4 -26.36 26.59 -11.13
N GLU A 5 -26.38 26.23 -12.41
CA GLU A 5 -25.18 25.86 -13.15
C GLU A 5 -24.24 27.06 -13.42
N GLN A 6 -24.80 28.26 -13.59
CA GLN A 6 -24.02 29.50 -13.62
C GLN A 6 -23.33 29.77 -12.28
N TYR A 7 -24.01 29.53 -11.14
CA TYR A 7 -23.39 29.64 -9.81
C TYR A 7 -22.29 28.59 -9.62
N LEU A 8 -22.53 27.33 -9.99
CA LEU A 8 -21.50 26.28 -9.94
C LEU A 8 -20.26 26.67 -10.75
N ARG A 9 -20.44 27.21 -11.96
CA ARG A 9 -19.33 27.66 -12.81
C ARG A 9 -18.53 28.80 -12.16
N ALA A 10 -19.20 29.73 -11.48
CA ALA A 10 -18.55 30.83 -10.78
C ALA A 10 -17.80 30.35 -9.52
N PHE A 11 -18.40 29.48 -8.72
CA PHE A 11 -17.83 28.99 -7.45
C PHE A 11 -16.72 27.95 -7.64
N ARG A 12 -16.74 27.20 -8.75
CA ARG A 12 -15.63 26.31 -9.16
C ARG A 12 -14.38 27.08 -9.63
N HIS A 13 -14.45 28.40 -9.79
CA HIS A 13 -13.31 29.18 -10.25
C HIS A 13 -12.14 29.10 -9.24
N PRO A 14 -10.89 28.83 -9.68
CA PRO A 14 -9.75 28.63 -8.78
C PRO A 14 -9.42 29.82 -7.88
N ALA A 15 -9.75 31.03 -8.31
CA ALA A 15 -9.54 32.26 -7.53
C ALA A 15 -10.49 32.39 -6.32
N VAL A 16 -11.56 31.59 -6.24
CA VAL A 16 -12.49 31.60 -5.11
C VAL A 16 -11.99 30.60 -4.06
N SER A 17 -11.57 31.11 -2.90
CA SER A 17 -11.09 30.30 -1.79
C SER A 17 -12.22 29.53 -1.08
N ARG A 18 -11.87 28.48 -0.34
CA ARG A 18 -12.83 27.74 0.51
C ARG A 18 -13.44 28.63 1.59
N ASP A 19 -12.65 29.50 2.19
CA ASP A 19 -13.11 30.40 3.25
C ASP A 19 -14.14 31.39 2.69
N GLN A 20 -13.90 31.95 1.49
CA GLN A 20 -14.89 32.80 0.82
C GLN A 20 -16.21 32.06 0.50
N LEU A 21 -16.16 30.77 0.18
CA LEU A 21 -17.36 29.97 -0.03
C LEU A 21 -18.10 29.69 1.29
N ARG A 22 -17.37 29.43 2.39
CA ARG A 22 -17.96 29.26 3.72
C ARG A 22 -18.60 30.54 4.22
N ASP A 23 -17.92 31.68 4.09
CA ASP A 23 -18.45 33.00 4.44
C ASP A 23 -19.72 33.32 3.64
N LEU A 24 -19.75 32.96 2.35
CA LEU A 24 -20.94 33.13 1.51
C LEU A 24 -22.09 32.21 1.95
N LEU A 25 -21.80 30.96 2.31
CA LEU A 25 -22.80 30.03 2.83
C LEU A 25 -23.39 30.54 4.15
N ASP A 26 -22.54 31.02 5.06
CA ASP A 26 -22.95 31.59 6.34
C ASP A 26 -23.81 32.85 6.15
N ALA A 27 -23.44 33.72 5.21
CA ALA A 27 -24.24 34.91 4.86
C ALA A 27 -25.60 34.54 4.24
N VAL A 28 -25.65 33.52 3.38
CA VAL A 28 -26.89 33.02 2.78
C VAL A 28 -27.78 32.37 3.83
N ASN A 29 -27.22 31.57 4.73
CA ASN A 29 -27.95 30.93 5.83
C ASN A 29 -28.51 31.98 6.80
N ALA A 30 -27.71 32.98 7.19
CA ALA A 30 -28.17 34.09 8.02
C ALA A 30 -29.32 34.87 7.35
N PHE A 31 -29.26 35.08 6.04
CA PHE A 31 -30.35 35.68 5.27
C PHE A 31 -31.60 34.80 5.28
N LEU A 32 -31.47 33.50 5.02
CA LEU A 32 -32.59 32.54 5.06
C LEU A 32 -33.22 32.45 6.46
N ASP A 33 -32.42 32.51 7.52
CA ASP A 33 -32.89 32.53 8.91
C ASP A 33 -33.69 33.80 9.24
N THR A 34 -33.38 34.92 8.61
CA THR A 34 -34.13 36.18 8.83
C THR A 34 -35.50 36.21 8.17
N ILE A 35 -35.70 35.42 7.11
CA ILE A 35 -36.94 35.41 6.32
C ILE A 35 -37.79 34.16 6.55
N THR A 36 -37.24 33.15 7.25
CA THR A 36 -37.95 31.93 7.65
C THR A 36 -38.47 32.12 9.09
N PRO A 37 -39.79 32.25 9.30
CA PRO A 37 -40.33 32.52 10.63
C PRO A 37 -40.10 31.33 11.57
N LYS A 38 -39.74 31.61 12.83
CA LYS A 38 -39.62 30.58 13.88
C LYS A 38 -41.01 30.18 14.40
N ASP A 39 -41.12 28.98 14.95
CA ASP A 39 -42.36 28.49 15.55
C ASP A 39 -42.91 29.48 16.58
N GLY A 40 -44.09 30.06 16.29
CA GLY A 40 -44.78 31.02 17.15
C GLY A 40 -44.62 32.50 16.80
N GLU A 41 -43.83 32.87 15.78
CA GLU A 41 -43.65 34.27 15.37
C GLU A 41 -44.67 34.74 14.32
N PHE A 42 -45.14 36.00 14.46
CA PHE A 42 -46.17 36.59 13.60
C PHE A 42 -45.54 37.13 12.30
N VAL A 43 -45.99 36.60 11.15
CA VAL A 43 -45.47 37.01 9.83
C VAL A 43 -46.09 38.35 9.41
N LEU A 44 -45.27 39.38 9.22
CA LEU A 44 -45.69 40.63 8.57
C LEU A 44 -46.11 40.32 7.11
N ARG A 45 -47.41 40.50 6.80
CA ARG A 45 -47.94 40.43 5.42
C ARG A 45 -47.29 41.52 4.56
N GLY A 46 -46.19 41.17 3.89
CA GLY A 46 -45.46 42.06 2.97
C GLY A 46 -43.96 41.83 2.87
N GLY A 47 -43.36 41.01 3.75
CA GLY A 47 -41.91 40.79 3.81
C GLY A 47 -41.38 39.55 3.07
N TRP A 48 -42.26 38.72 2.49
CA TRP A 48 -41.83 37.51 1.77
C TRP A 48 -41.53 37.86 0.31
N ALA A 49 -40.25 37.80 -0.07
CA ALA A 49 -39.78 37.98 -1.44
C ALA A 49 -39.41 36.61 -2.05
N PRO A 50 -40.37 35.91 -2.69
CA PRO A 50 -40.22 34.49 -3.06
C PRO A 50 -39.05 34.25 -4.02
N GLU A 51 -38.80 35.22 -4.92
CA GLU A 51 -37.69 35.17 -5.87
C GLU A 51 -36.33 35.28 -5.17
N SER A 52 -36.19 36.20 -4.21
CA SER A 52 -34.95 36.36 -3.43
C SER A 52 -34.69 35.16 -2.53
N THR A 53 -35.73 34.59 -1.91
CA THR A 53 -35.63 33.35 -1.14
C THR A 53 -35.20 32.17 -2.04
N ALA A 54 -35.82 32.03 -3.22
CA ALA A 54 -35.47 30.97 -4.17
C ALA A 54 -34.03 31.12 -4.70
N MET A 55 -33.57 32.34 -4.97
CA MET A 55 -32.18 32.60 -5.35
C MET A 55 -31.21 32.27 -4.21
N ALA A 56 -31.50 32.66 -2.98
CA ALA A 56 -30.69 32.34 -1.81
C ALA A 56 -30.55 30.82 -1.62
N PHE A 57 -31.63 30.04 -1.75
CA PHE A 57 -31.55 28.58 -1.73
C PHE A 57 -30.72 27.99 -2.88
N GLN A 58 -30.83 28.54 -4.09
CA GLN A 58 -30.04 28.08 -5.24
C GLN A 58 -28.55 28.37 -5.08
N ILE A 59 -28.20 29.52 -4.51
CA ILE A 59 -26.82 29.90 -4.17
C ILE A 59 -26.31 28.98 -3.06
N GLY A 60 -27.06 28.82 -1.97
CA GLY A 60 -26.68 27.96 -0.85
C GLY A 60 -26.36 26.53 -1.30
N ARG A 61 -27.25 25.90 -2.06
CA ARG A 61 -27.01 24.56 -2.63
C ARG A 61 -25.80 24.50 -3.55
N ALA A 62 -25.58 25.53 -4.37
CA ALA A 62 -24.42 25.56 -5.27
C ALA A 62 -23.11 25.68 -4.49
N VAL A 63 -23.09 26.46 -3.40
CA VAL A 63 -21.94 26.60 -2.52
C VAL A 63 -21.66 25.30 -1.76
N GLU A 64 -22.69 24.67 -1.17
CA GLU A 64 -22.59 23.37 -0.50
C GLU A 64 -22.03 22.29 -1.43
N GLN A 65 -22.56 22.22 -2.66
CA GLN A 65 -22.09 21.26 -3.65
C GLN A 65 -20.62 21.48 -3.99
N VAL A 66 -20.18 22.72 -4.24
CA VAL A 66 -18.78 23.01 -4.57
C VAL A 66 -17.85 22.74 -3.39
N LEU A 67 -18.28 23.01 -2.16
CA LEU A 67 -17.50 22.68 -0.97
C LEU A 67 -17.33 21.15 -0.84
N SER A 68 -18.41 20.38 -1.01
CA SER A 68 -18.36 18.91 -1.01
C SER A 68 -17.44 18.37 -2.11
N GLU A 69 -17.58 18.86 -3.35
CA GLU A 69 -16.74 18.45 -4.48
C GLU A 69 -15.25 18.70 -4.21
N ARG A 70 -14.91 19.84 -3.59
CA ARG A 70 -13.53 20.13 -3.21
C ARG A 70 -13.06 19.19 -2.10
N GLU A 71 -13.87 18.94 -1.07
CA GLU A 71 -13.53 18.01 0.01
C GLU A 71 -13.35 16.57 -0.48
N ASP A 72 -14.16 16.12 -1.43
CA ASP A 72 -13.98 14.84 -2.12
C ASP A 72 -12.67 14.81 -2.89
N ALA A 73 -12.34 15.89 -3.62
CA ALA A 73 -11.08 15.99 -4.36
C ALA A 73 -9.86 15.96 -3.44
N ASP A 74 -9.89 16.65 -2.30
CA ASP A 74 -8.82 16.60 -1.29
C ASP A 74 -8.65 15.18 -0.71
N ARG A 75 -9.75 14.52 -0.36
CA ARG A 75 -9.74 13.15 0.15
C ARG A 75 -9.16 12.18 -0.88
N GLU A 76 -9.52 12.34 -2.14
CA GLU A 76 -8.99 11.53 -3.24
C GLU A 76 -7.49 11.78 -3.46
N LEU A 77 -7.01 13.02 -3.33
CA LEU A 77 -5.57 13.32 -3.38
C LEU A 77 -4.79 12.62 -2.25
N VAL A 78 -5.32 12.67 -1.03
CA VAL A 78 -4.73 11.96 0.13
C VAL A 78 -4.71 10.46 -0.12
N ARG A 79 -5.82 9.90 -0.62
CA ARG A 79 -5.94 8.47 -0.93
C ARG A 79 -4.93 8.02 -1.99
N ARG A 80 -4.78 8.76 -3.10
CA ARG A 80 -3.80 8.47 -4.15
C ARG A 80 -2.38 8.53 -3.63
N ARG A 81 -2.09 9.49 -2.75
CA ARG A 81 -0.79 9.59 -2.09
C ARG A 81 -0.53 8.37 -1.20
N ASP A 82 -1.50 7.94 -0.40
CA ASP A 82 -1.37 6.74 0.45
C ASP A 82 -1.12 5.48 -0.39
N ILE A 83 -1.86 5.29 -1.49
CA ILE A 83 -1.65 4.17 -2.44
C ILE A 83 -0.21 4.19 -2.98
N ARG A 84 0.26 5.34 -3.45
CA ARG A 84 1.63 5.48 -3.97
C ARG A 84 2.66 5.18 -2.88
N ASP A 85 2.51 5.76 -1.69
CA ASP A 85 3.49 5.61 -0.62
C ASP A 85 3.56 4.13 -0.15
N ARG A 86 2.43 3.41 -0.16
CA ARG A 86 2.38 1.95 0.08
C ARG A 86 3.06 1.13 -1.00
N LEU A 87 2.81 1.44 -2.28
CA LEU A 87 3.45 0.76 -3.41
C LEU A 87 4.96 0.96 -3.39
N VAL A 88 5.42 2.19 -3.21
CA VAL A 88 6.85 2.51 -3.13
C VAL A 88 7.50 1.73 -1.98
N ALA A 89 6.89 1.72 -0.80
CA ALA A 89 7.42 0.96 0.34
C ALA A 89 7.51 -0.55 0.06
N ALA A 90 6.53 -1.14 -0.63
CA ALA A 90 6.57 -2.55 -1.01
C ALA A 90 7.67 -2.84 -2.05
N LEU A 91 7.81 -1.98 -3.07
CA LEU A 91 8.82 -2.12 -4.11
C LEU A 91 10.24 -1.92 -3.56
N ASP A 92 10.44 -0.94 -2.68
CA ASP A 92 11.71 -0.69 -2.01
C ASP A 92 12.11 -1.91 -1.15
N ALA A 93 11.17 -2.51 -0.43
CA ALA A 93 11.42 -3.72 0.37
C ALA A 93 11.88 -4.90 -0.50
N VAL A 94 11.21 -5.14 -1.63
CA VAL A 94 11.62 -6.17 -2.59
C VAL A 94 13.02 -5.89 -3.13
N LEU A 95 13.30 -4.64 -3.51
CA LEU A 95 14.59 -4.25 -4.05
C LEU A 95 15.72 -4.40 -3.03
N ASP A 96 15.49 -4.02 -1.78
CA ASP A 96 16.47 -4.15 -0.70
C ASP A 96 16.72 -5.63 -0.35
N CYS A 97 15.68 -6.46 -0.39
CA CYS A 97 15.82 -7.91 -0.26
C CYS A 97 16.68 -8.48 -1.40
N LEU A 98 16.37 -8.15 -2.66
CA LEU A 98 17.15 -8.58 -3.83
C LEU A 98 18.61 -8.11 -3.81
N ARG A 99 18.90 -6.95 -3.22
CA ARG A 99 20.28 -6.45 -3.05
C ARG A 99 21.04 -7.19 -1.96
N THR A 100 20.36 -7.59 -0.89
CA THR A 100 21.00 -8.18 0.30
C THR A 100 21.16 -9.69 0.17
N LEU A 101 20.22 -10.37 -0.48
CA LEU A 101 20.22 -11.82 -0.65
C LEU A 101 21.52 -12.39 -1.25
N PRO A 102 22.13 -11.81 -2.30
CA PRO A 102 23.37 -12.35 -2.88
C PRO A 102 24.52 -12.39 -1.88
N GLU A 103 24.67 -11.37 -1.05
CA GLU A 103 25.75 -11.31 -0.04
C GLU A 103 25.54 -12.37 1.05
N LEU A 104 24.29 -12.55 1.51
CA LEU A 104 23.94 -13.59 2.48
C LEU A 104 24.14 -14.99 1.91
N ALA A 105 23.71 -15.21 0.67
CA ALA A 105 23.91 -16.48 -0.03
C ALA A 105 25.39 -16.79 -0.24
N GLU A 106 26.21 -15.79 -0.59
CA GLU A 106 27.66 -15.98 -0.74
C GLU A 106 28.32 -16.34 0.60
N ALA A 107 27.92 -15.70 1.69
CA ALA A 107 28.41 -16.01 3.04
C ALA A 107 28.04 -17.44 3.46
N GLU A 108 26.78 -17.84 3.24
CA GLU A 108 26.28 -19.19 3.50
C GLU A 108 27.05 -20.24 2.68
N VAL A 109 27.26 -20.01 1.38
CA VAL A 109 28.01 -20.92 0.50
C VAL A 109 29.47 -21.05 0.94
N LYS A 110 30.14 -19.96 1.34
CA LYS A 110 31.53 -20.02 1.85
C LYS A 110 31.62 -20.84 3.13
N LEU A 111 30.66 -20.68 4.03
CA LEU A 111 30.62 -21.42 5.29
C LEU A 111 30.30 -22.90 5.04
N GLY A 112 29.30 -23.21 4.20
CA GLY A 112 28.96 -24.57 3.80
C GLY A 112 30.13 -25.27 3.11
N THR A 113 30.84 -24.57 2.23
CA THR A 113 32.07 -25.08 1.58
C THR A 113 33.16 -25.41 2.61
N THR A 114 33.30 -24.58 3.65
CA THR A 114 34.22 -24.85 4.76
C THR A 114 33.84 -26.12 5.51
N CYS A 115 32.56 -26.29 5.86
CA CYS A 115 32.05 -27.49 6.52
C CYS A 115 32.33 -28.76 5.69
N VAL A 116 32.03 -28.71 4.39
CA VAL A 116 32.25 -29.84 3.47
C VAL A 116 33.74 -30.16 3.31
N ASN A 117 34.60 -29.14 3.18
CA ASN A 117 36.05 -29.34 3.09
C ASN A 117 36.66 -29.93 4.36
N GLU A 118 36.07 -29.62 5.53
CA GLU A 118 36.45 -30.22 6.82
C GLU A 118 35.86 -31.63 7.01
N GLY A 119 34.99 -32.10 6.09
CA GLY A 119 34.43 -33.45 6.07
C GLY A 119 33.09 -33.60 6.80
N PHE A 120 32.46 -32.49 7.18
CA PHE A 120 31.13 -32.48 7.79
C PHE A 120 30.02 -32.55 6.74
N GLN A 121 28.85 -33.03 7.17
CA GLN A 121 27.62 -32.99 6.38
C GLN A 121 26.76 -31.79 6.81
N VAL A 122 26.33 -30.99 5.84
CA VAL A 122 25.45 -29.82 6.05
C VAL A 122 24.06 -30.14 5.49
N PHE A 123 23.02 -29.75 6.22
CA PHE A 123 21.62 -29.89 5.82
C PHE A 123 21.00 -28.53 5.49
N ASP A 124 19.84 -28.54 4.84
CA ASP A 124 19.14 -27.32 4.37
C ASP A 124 18.72 -26.37 5.50
N ASP A 125 18.51 -26.90 6.71
CA ASP A 125 18.22 -26.12 7.92
C ASP A 125 19.48 -25.48 8.55
N GLY A 126 20.64 -25.70 7.94
CA GLY A 126 21.93 -25.25 8.42
C GLY A 126 22.55 -26.15 9.49
N SER A 127 21.91 -27.28 9.84
CA SER A 127 22.49 -28.20 10.82
C SER A 127 23.74 -28.90 10.25
N VAL A 128 24.74 -29.09 11.11
CA VAL A 128 26.03 -29.69 10.77
C VAL A 128 26.25 -30.97 11.56
N ARG A 129 26.54 -32.06 10.85
CA ARG A 129 26.77 -33.39 11.43
C ARG A 129 28.15 -33.96 11.07
N THR A 130 28.67 -34.75 12.00
CA THR A 130 29.87 -35.56 11.79
C THR A 130 29.60 -36.67 10.78
N THR A 131 30.66 -37.10 10.10
CA THR A 131 30.62 -38.29 9.23
C THR A 131 31.35 -39.47 9.88
N PRO A 132 31.00 -40.73 9.53
CA PRO A 132 31.69 -41.91 10.06
C PRO A 132 33.21 -41.91 9.81
N ALA A 133 33.66 -41.28 8.72
CA ALA A 133 35.08 -41.14 8.41
C ALA A 133 35.81 -40.20 9.39
N GLN A 134 35.17 -39.13 9.83
CA GLN A 134 35.72 -38.21 10.83
C GLN A 134 35.74 -38.86 12.22
N GLU A 135 34.66 -39.55 12.60
CA GLU A 135 34.54 -40.23 13.90
C GLU A 135 35.60 -41.32 14.09
N ALA A 136 36.05 -41.95 12.99
CA ALA A 136 37.09 -42.97 13.03
C ALA A 136 38.52 -42.40 13.10
N ALA A 137 38.74 -41.15 12.69
CA ALA A 137 40.07 -40.58 12.48
C ALA A 137 40.46 -39.44 13.44
N ALA A 138 39.48 -38.77 14.06
CA ALA A 138 39.69 -37.58 14.87
C ALA A 138 39.49 -37.82 16.37
N ASP A 139 40.01 -36.90 17.20
CA ASP A 139 39.69 -36.85 18.63
C ASP A 139 38.20 -36.49 18.82
N PRO A 140 37.40 -37.30 19.55
CA PRO A 140 35.97 -37.06 19.68
C PRO A 140 35.61 -35.69 20.30
N GLY A 141 36.41 -35.20 21.25
CA GLY A 141 36.14 -33.95 21.95
C GLY A 141 36.44 -32.72 21.09
N LEU A 142 37.53 -32.75 20.32
CA LEU A 142 37.86 -31.69 19.36
C LEU A 142 36.89 -31.68 18.18
N LEU A 143 36.50 -32.87 17.68
CA LEU A 143 35.55 -32.99 16.57
C LEU A 143 34.18 -32.43 16.94
N GLU A 144 33.64 -32.79 18.12
CA GLU A 144 32.33 -32.29 18.54
C GLU A 144 32.32 -30.77 18.79
N ARG A 145 33.40 -30.22 19.37
CA ARG A 145 33.52 -28.76 19.52
C ARG A 145 33.51 -28.06 18.17
N ARG A 146 34.28 -28.57 17.20
CA ARG A 146 34.35 -27.98 15.87
C ARG A 146 33.01 -28.10 15.14
N ARG A 147 32.33 -29.25 15.24
CA ARG A 147 30.98 -29.46 14.73
C ARG A 147 30.02 -28.41 15.30
N ALA A 148 30.00 -28.25 16.62
CA ALA A 148 29.10 -27.32 17.30
C ALA A 148 29.33 -25.86 16.89
N GLU A 149 30.59 -25.43 16.73
CA GLU A 149 30.93 -24.10 16.23
C GLU A 149 30.40 -23.86 14.80
N LEU A 150 30.56 -24.84 13.91
CA LEU A 150 30.10 -24.74 12.53
C LEU A 150 28.58 -24.81 12.43
N ASP A 151 27.94 -25.65 13.25
CA ASP A 151 26.49 -25.80 13.37
C ASP A 151 25.83 -24.49 13.80
N GLU A 152 26.39 -23.82 14.82
CA GLU A 152 25.91 -22.50 15.29
C GLU A 152 26.03 -21.45 14.18
N GLN A 153 27.19 -21.37 13.52
CA GLN A 153 27.42 -20.39 12.45
C GLN A 153 26.51 -20.63 11.24
N MET A 154 26.34 -21.89 10.84
CA MET A 154 25.55 -22.25 9.66
C MET A 154 24.06 -22.07 9.92
N THR A 155 23.57 -22.50 11.08
CA THR A 155 22.19 -22.27 11.51
C THR A 155 21.88 -20.78 11.59
N ALA A 156 22.79 -19.97 12.14
CA ALA A 156 22.63 -18.52 12.19
C ALA A 156 22.59 -17.89 10.78
N ALA A 157 23.45 -18.33 9.85
CA ALA A 157 23.47 -17.83 8.47
C ALA A 157 22.15 -18.13 7.74
N VAL A 158 21.66 -19.38 7.84
CA VAL A 158 20.38 -19.79 7.26
C VAL A 158 19.22 -19.01 7.88
N ALA A 159 19.23 -18.82 9.21
CA ALA A 159 18.19 -18.07 9.90
C ALA A 159 18.14 -16.59 9.49
N ILE A 160 19.30 -15.95 9.27
CA ILE A 160 19.36 -14.55 8.80
C ILE A 160 18.77 -14.44 7.39
N ARG A 161 19.12 -15.36 6.48
CA ARG A 161 18.57 -15.37 5.12
C ARG A 161 17.07 -15.63 5.12
N ALA A 162 16.60 -16.62 5.86
CA ALA A 162 15.18 -16.93 5.99
C ALA A 162 14.41 -15.74 6.59
N GLY A 163 14.91 -15.15 7.68
CA GLY A 163 14.31 -13.99 8.32
C GLY A 163 14.18 -12.80 7.38
N LEU A 164 15.19 -12.51 6.54
CA LEU A 164 15.08 -11.45 5.53
C LEU A 164 13.91 -11.69 4.56
N VAL A 165 13.76 -12.92 4.08
CA VAL A 165 12.68 -13.29 3.14
C VAL A 165 11.31 -13.18 3.82
N ASP A 166 11.19 -13.70 5.04
CA ASP A 166 9.94 -13.69 5.81
C ASP A 166 9.52 -12.25 6.17
N ASP A 167 10.43 -11.45 6.72
CA ASP A 167 10.19 -10.04 7.09
C ASP A 167 9.77 -9.21 5.86
N THR A 168 10.40 -9.47 4.71
CA THR A 168 10.05 -8.81 3.44
C THR A 168 8.65 -9.23 2.97
N THR A 169 8.32 -10.52 3.08
CA THR A 169 7.01 -11.06 2.71
C THR A 169 5.89 -10.43 3.55
N ASP A 170 6.08 -10.37 4.87
CA ASP A 170 5.13 -9.79 5.80
C ASP A 170 4.92 -8.29 5.54
N LEU A 171 6.00 -7.56 5.30
CA LEU A 171 5.94 -6.14 4.97
C LEU A 171 5.14 -5.89 3.68
N ILE A 172 5.36 -6.67 2.63
CA ILE A 172 4.62 -6.53 1.37
C ILE A 172 3.14 -6.83 1.57
N ARG A 173 2.82 -7.92 2.30
CA ARG A 173 1.44 -8.28 2.62
C ARG A 173 0.72 -7.15 3.36
N GLU A 174 1.37 -6.56 4.37
CA GLU A 174 0.84 -5.44 5.14
C GLU A 174 0.62 -4.21 4.25
N ARG A 175 1.64 -3.82 3.47
CA ARG A 175 1.62 -2.56 2.70
C ARG A 175 0.57 -2.59 1.59
N LEU A 176 0.51 -3.70 0.86
CA LEU A 176 -0.43 -3.88 -0.26
C LEU A 176 -1.84 -4.30 0.20
N GLY A 177 -1.99 -4.69 1.46
CA GLY A 177 -3.26 -5.18 1.99
C GLY A 177 -3.65 -6.52 1.37
N VAL A 178 -2.67 -7.43 1.28
CA VAL A 178 -2.88 -8.81 0.82
C VAL A 178 -3.71 -9.53 1.88
N ALA A 179 -4.85 -10.08 1.47
CA ALA A 179 -5.72 -10.89 2.32
C ALA A 179 -5.68 -12.35 1.88
N ASP A 180 -6.28 -13.25 2.66
CA ASP A 180 -6.36 -14.68 2.33
C ASP A 180 -7.06 -14.96 0.99
N VAL A 181 -7.97 -14.06 0.57
CA VAL A 181 -8.71 -14.16 -0.68
C VAL A 181 -8.89 -12.79 -1.32
N GLY A 182 -8.71 -12.74 -2.64
CA GLY A 182 -9.02 -11.58 -3.47
C GLY A 182 -7.82 -10.71 -3.78
N ILE A 183 -8.01 -9.83 -4.77
CA ILE A 183 -6.98 -8.91 -5.25
C ILE A 183 -6.68 -7.88 -4.15
N PRO A 184 -5.40 -7.67 -3.78
CA PRO A 184 -5.03 -6.66 -2.81
C PRO A 184 -5.57 -5.29 -3.20
N TRP A 185 -6.21 -4.59 -2.25
CA TRP A 185 -6.96 -3.37 -2.59
C TRP A 185 -6.06 -2.26 -3.17
N VAL A 186 -4.79 -2.21 -2.76
CA VAL A 186 -3.80 -1.26 -3.29
C VAL A 186 -3.55 -1.52 -4.77
N ILE A 187 -3.41 -2.80 -5.16
CA ILE A 187 -3.26 -3.23 -6.56
C ILE A 187 -4.50 -2.85 -7.36
N LEU A 188 -5.68 -3.19 -6.86
CA LEU A 188 -6.95 -2.85 -7.50
C LEU A 188 -7.08 -1.33 -7.73
N ALA A 189 -6.74 -0.52 -6.72
CA ALA A 189 -6.83 0.93 -6.80
C ALA A 189 -5.78 1.55 -7.74
N ALA A 190 -4.58 0.98 -7.78
CA ALA A 190 -3.50 1.41 -8.67
C ALA A 190 -3.84 1.13 -10.15
N THR A 191 -4.27 -0.10 -10.46
CA THR A 191 -4.64 -0.49 -11.82
C THR A 191 -5.80 0.32 -12.36
N ARG A 192 -6.84 0.58 -11.54
CA ARG A 192 -7.94 1.51 -11.88
C ARG A 192 -7.49 2.95 -12.13
N GLY A 193 -6.38 3.35 -11.49
CA GLY A 193 -5.73 4.63 -11.73
C GLY A 193 -4.89 4.67 -13.00
N GLY A 194 -4.83 3.57 -13.77
CA GLY A 194 -3.99 3.43 -14.96
C GLY A 194 -2.51 3.22 -14.65
N LEU A 195 -2.15 2.88 -13.41
CA LEU A 195 -0.78 2.59 -13.02
C LEU A 195 -0.50 1.10 -13.20
N ASP A 196 0.46 0.78 -14.06
CA ASP A 196 0.98 -0.59 -14.20
C ASP A 196 2.22 -0.78 -13.32
N VAL A 197 2.18 -1.79 -12.46
CA VAL A 197 3.26 -2.16 -11.55
C VAL A 197 3.65 -3.63 -11.69
N SER A 198 3.26 -4.30 -12.79
CA SER A 198 3.57 -5.73 -12.98
C SER A 198 5.06 -5.97 -13.19
N GLU A 199 5.73 -5.15 -14.03
CA GLU A 199 7.14 -5.32 -14.40
C GLU A 199 8.09 -5.45 -13.18
N PRO A 200 8.02 -4.60 -12.14
CA PRO A 200 8.86 -4.79 -10.95
C PRO A 200 8.64 -6.11 -10.20
N PHE A 201 7.39 -6.59 -10.13
CA PHE A 201 7.07 -7.85 -9.47
C PHE A 201 7.46 -9.06 -10.33
N GLU A 202 7.30 -8.98 -11.65
CA GLU A 202 7.80 -9.97 -12.61
C GLU A 202 9.32 -10.11 -12.48
N PHE A 203 10.03 -8.98 -12.53
CA PHE A 203 11.48 -8.94 -12.35
C PHE A 203 11.89 -9.59 -11.02
N ALA A 204 11.20 -9.26 -9.92
CA ALA A 204 11.49 -9.86 -8.63
C ALA A 204 11.25 -11.37 -8.61
N ALA A 205 10.13 -11.85 -9.17
CA ALA A 205 9.80 -13.27 -9.23
C ALA A 205 10.85 -14.10 -10.00
N GLU A 206 11.48 -13.51 -11.02
CA GLU A 206 12.54 -14.15 -11.80
C GLU A 206 13.88 -14.27 -11.06
N HIS A 207 14.16 -13.34 -10.14
CA HIS A 207 15.46 -13.23 -9.47
C HIS A 207 15.45 -13.74 -8.03
N LEU A 208 14.28 -13.97 -7.45
CA LEU A 208 14.13 -14.56 -6.13
C LEU A 208 14.33 -16.09 -6.17
N PRO A 209 14.92 -16.67 -5.12
CA PRO A 209 14.93 -18.13 -4.94
C PRO A 209 13.51 -18.65 -4.70
N ASP A 210 13.33 -19.96 -4.85
CA ASP A 210 12.08 -20.64 -4.48
C ASP A 210 11.76 -20.38 -3.00
N SER A 211 10.73 -19.57 -2.76
CA SER A 211 10.36 -19.02 -1.46
C SER A 211 8.94 -18.47 -1.47
N GLU A 212 8.34 -18.29 -0.29
CA GLU A 212 7.02 -17.66 -0.17
C GLU A 212 6.99 -16.24 -0.76
N LEU A 213 8.11 -15.51 -0.66
CA LEU A 213 8.24 -14.18 -1.26
C LEU A 213 8.12 -14.25 -2.79
N ARG A 214 8.76 -15.23 -3.42
CA ARG A 214 8.66 -15.45 -4.87
C ARG A 214 7.22 -15.79 -5.26
N ASP A 215 6.57 -16.68 -4.53
CA ASP A 215 5.17 -17.06 -4.78
C ASP A 215 4.24 -15.86 -4.64
N LEU A 216 4.49 -14.99 -3.66
CA LEU A 216 3.77 -13.73 -3.49
C LEU A 216 3.97 -12.80 -4.70
N MET A 217 5.20 -12.67 -5.24
CA MET A 217 5.44 -11.85 -6.43
C MET A 217 4.64 -12.37 -7.64
N VAL A 218 4.66 -13.69 -7.86
CA VAL A 218 3.89 -14.32 -8.95
C VAL A 218 2.39 -14.11 -8.76
N GLN A 219 1.89 -14.23 -7.52
CA GLN A 219 0.50 -13.95 -7.20
C GLN A 219 0.15 -12.49 -7.53
N LEU A 220 0.97 -11.52 -7.13
CA LEU A 220 0.71 -10.10 -7.38
C LEU A 220 0.67 -9.78 -8.89
N VAL A 221 1.55 -10.38 -9.69
CA VAL A 221 1.51 -10.24 -11.15
C VAL A 221 0.19 -10.76 -11.70
N THR A 222 -0.23 -11.96 -11.28
CA THR A 222 -1.50 -12.57 -11.69
C THR A 222 -2.70 -11.69 -11.29
N ASP A 223 -2.66 -11.10 -10.09
CA ASP A 223 -3.70 -10.21 -9.58
C ASP A 223 -3.79 -8.91 -10.40
N ILE A 224 -2.66 -8.35 -10.85
CA ILE A 224 -2.60 -7.17 -11.71
C ILE A 224 -3.22 -7.49 -13.08
N GLU A 225 -2.83 -8.60 -13.69
CA GLU A 225 -3.37 -9.06 -14.98
C GLU A 225 -4.89 -9.31 -14.89
N LEU A 226 -5.33 -10.00 -13.83
CA LEU A 226 -6.75 -10.24 -13.58
C LEU A 226 -7.50 -8.91 -13.44
N THR A 227 -6.96 -7.95 -12.69
CA THR A 227 -7.59 -6.62 -12.55
C THR A 227 -7.75 -5.93 -13.89
N ARG A 228 -6.72 -5.98 -14.74
CA ARG A 228 -6.74 -5.36 -16.07
C ARG A 228 -7.82 -5.96 -16.96
N THR A 229 -7.91 -7.29 -17.01
CA THR A 229 -8.94 -7.97 -17.80
C THR A 229 -10.37 -7.67 -17.32
N LEU A 230 -10.56 -7.48 -16.00
CA LEU A 230 -11.85 -7.12 -15.43
C LEU A 230 -12.26 -5.68 -15.79
N GLU A 231 -11.31 -4.74 -15.83
CA GLU A 231 -11.58 -3.35 -16.24
C GLU A 231 -11.85 -3.27 -17.76
N GLU A 232 -11.08 -3.98 -18.59
CA GLU A 232 -11.32 -4.06 -20.04
C GLU A 232 -12.67 -4.70 -20.40
N SER A 233 -13.16 -5.64 -19.59
CA SER A 233 -14.47 -6.28 -19.79
C SER A 233 -15.65 -5.43 -19.31
N ALA A 234 -15.39 -4.35 -18.56
CA ALA A 234 -16.40 -3.45 -18.01
C ALA A 234 -16.67 -2.22 -18.91
N GLU A 235 -15.79 -1.95 -19.88
CA GLU A 235 -15.92 -0.92 -20.92
C GLU A 235 -16.71 -1.42 -22.16
#